data_AF-A0A0F9B9K9-F1
#
_entry.id   AF-A0A0F9B9K9-F1
#
_cell.length_a   1.000
_cell.length_b   1.000
_cell.length_c   1.000
_cell.angle_alpha   90.00
_cell.angle_beta   90.00
_cell.angle_gamma   90.00
#
_symmetry.space_group_name_H-M   'P 1'
#
loop_
_entity.id
_entity.type
_entity.pdbx_description
1 polymer ?
#
loop_
_entity_poly.entity_id
_entity_poly.type
_entity_poly.pdbx_seq_one_letter_code
_entity_poly.pdbx_strand_id
1 'polypeptide(L)'
;IVPITCKICGGFKMKTNILVEYDGGGYSGCIWEWNYFYIDEDGKFEDIMSSGRGGITTLENAKYLLENNGNDFSDKVFVYHLDDKKDMKTFATESNCCNIEGVINWFNKYNSPIAEPFAICSDCKCDMPDADEIYLTDIHGCGGIMSTADNLLCSECYSSGICNCCDEYAGKNDLFYLVNYTVENEYMNKAAKKMETDGYLDVCSGCLDCQAGQIEQDEHGDLLFQSLSTGKPDLFAGEMRWFWL
;
A
#
# COMPACT_ATOMS: atom_id res chain seq x y z
N ILE A 1 -20.67 21.54 16.00
CA ILE A 1 -19.97 20.87 17.11
C ILE A 1 -19.87 21.90 18.23
N VAL A 2 -20.47 21.65 19.40
CA VAL A 2 -20.59 22.63 20.50
C VAL A 2 -19.51 22.34 21.54
N PRO A 3 -18.69 23.32 21.97
CA PRO A 3 -17.73 23.13 23.04
C PRO A 3 -18.47 22.88 24.36
N ILE A 4 -18.23 21.74 25.00
CA ILE A 4 -18.78 21.44 26.33
C ILE A 4 -17.88 22.13 27.36
N THR A 5 -18.22 23.37 27.70
CA THR A 5 -17.64 24.06 28.85
C THR A 5 -18.31 23.56 30.14
N CYS A 6 -17.50 23.07 31.08
CA CYS A 6 -17.94 22.73 32.43
C CYS A 6 -18.40 24.01 33.15
N LYS A 7 -19.72 24.24 33.23
CA LYS A 7 -20.31 25.43 33.88
C LYS A 7 -19.96 25.58 35.37
N ILE A 8 -19.44 24.55 36.02
CA ILE A 8 -19.11 24.55 37.45
C ILE A 8 -17.64 24.91 37.69
N CYS A 9 -16.75 24.61 36.75
CA CYS A 9 -15.31 24.70 36.95
C CYS A 9 -14.60 25.69 36.01
N GLY A 10 -15.28 26.23 34.99
CA GLY A 10 -14.71 27.22 34.06
C GLY A 10 -13.54 26.71 33.21
N GLY A 11 -13.14 25.45 33.37
CA GLY A 11 -12.03 24.81 32.68
C GLY A 11 -12.48 24.04 31.44
N PHE A 12 -11.64 24.09 30.41
CA PHE A 12 -11.66 23.17 29.28
C PHE A 12 -11.52 21.74 29.82
N LYS A 13 -12.53 20.89 29.62
CA LYS A 13 -12.40 19.46 29.88
C LYS A 13 -11.73 18.86 28.65
N MET A 14 -10.48 18.46 28.80
CA MET A 14 -9.72 17.83 27.73
C MET A 14 -10.45 16.59 27.24
N LYS A 15 -10.52 16.43 25.91
CA LYS A 15 -10.95 15.17 25.31
C LYS A 15 -9.87 14.13 25.57
N THR A 16 -10.27 13.01 26.15
CA THR A 16 -9.41 11.86 26.46
C THR A 16 -9.85 10.67 25.63
N ASN A 17 -8.98 9.66 25.55
CA ASN A 17 -9.15 8.48 24.70
C ASN A 17 -9.37 8.82 23.21
N ILE A 18 -8.54 9.73 22.69
CA ILE A 18 -8.66 10.23 21.32
C ILE A 18 -7.37 10.06 20.52
N LEU A 19 -7.52 9.61 19.28
CA LEU A 19 -6.52 9.74 18.24
C LEU A 19 -6.78 11.05 17.48
N VAL A 20 -5.73 11.82 17.23
CA VAL A 20 -5.84 13.08 16.48
C VAL A 20 -4.96 13.01 15.24
N GLU A 21 -5.57 13.18 14.09
CA GLU A 21 -4.91 13.40 12.80
C GLU A 21 -4.94 14.89 12.50
N TYR A 22 -3.80 15.46 12.11
CA TYR A 22 -3.72 16.88 11.78
C TYR A 22 -2.66 17.14 10.72
N ASP A 23 -2.86 18.20 9.94
CA ASP A 23 -1.85 18.65 8.97
C ASP A 23 -0.71 19.36 9.70
N GLY A 24 0.45 18.69 9.69
CA GLY A 24 1.68 19.14 10.31
C GLY A 24 2.45 20.17 9.48
N GLY A 25 2.07 20.40 8.21
CA GLY A 25 2.79 21.26 7.29
C GLY A 25 4.21 20.76 7.01
N GLY A 26 4.47 20.22 5.83
CA GLY A 26 5.68 19.42 5.59
C GLY A 26 7.01 20.21 5.54
N TYR A 27 8.10 19.50 5.24
CA TYR A 27 9.47 20.06 5.17
C TYR A 27 9.91 20.39 3.73
N SER A 28 11.14 20.88 3.54
CA SER A 28 11.64 21.19 2.18
C SER A 28 11.69 19.93 1.30
N GLY A 29 10.70 19.76 0.43
CA GLY A 29 10.55 18.57 -0.44
C GLY A 29 9.21 17.84 -0.27
N CYS A 30 8.49 18.06 0.83
CA CYS A 30 7.15 17.53 1.07
C CYS A 30 6.28 18.67 1.62
N ILE A 31 5.29 19.15 0.88
CA ILE A 31 4.52 20.36 1.27
C ILE A 31 3.42 20.00 2.28
N TRP A 32 2.98 18.74 2.29
CA TRP A 32 1.82 18.28 3.05
C TRP A 32 2.17 17.00 3.80
N GLU A 33 2.08 17.03 5.12
CA GLU A 33 2.34 15.87 5.98
C GLU A 33 1.25 15.77 7.03
N TRP A 34 0.63 14.60 7.10
CA TRP A 34 -0.29 14.27 8.17
C TRP A 34 0.49 13.80 9.37
N ASN A 35 0.17 14.34 10.54
CA ASN A 35 0.76 13.98 11.82
C ASN A 35 -0.30 13.39 12.75
N TYR A 36 0.16 12.63 13.74
CA TYR A 36 -0.69 11.88 14.65
C TYR A 36 -0.21 12.02 16.09
N PHE A 37 -1.15 12.23 17.01
CA PHE A 37 -0.91 12.04 18.44
C PHE A 37 -2.10 11.36 19.10
N TYR A 38 -1.85 10.79 20.28
CA TYR A 38 -2.86 10.16 21.11
C TYR A 38 -2.93 10.85 22.47
N ILE A 39 -4.15 10.99 22.99
CA ILE A 39 -4.37 11.37 24.39
C ILE A 39 -5.14 10.22 25.04
N ASP A 40 -4.53 9.59 26.04
CA ASP A 40 -5.12 8.44 26.74
C ASP A 40 -6.31 8.84 27.64
N GLU A 41 -6.93 7.84 28.28
CA GLU A 41 -8.08 8.04 29.18
C GLU A 41 -7.75 8.94 30.38
N ASP A 42 -6.51 8.92 30.84
CA ASP A 42 -5.98 9.70 31.96
C ASP A 42 -5.52 11.11 31.53
N GLY A 43 -5.51 11.39 30.22
CA GLY A 43 -5.06 12.66 29.64
C GLY A 43 -3.56 12.74 29.40
N LYS A 44 -2.85 11.62 29.42
CA LYS A 44 -1.44 11.54 29.02
C LYS A 44 -1.34 11.73 27.51
N PHE A 45 -0.44 12.61 27.10
CA PHE A 45 -0.12 12.84 25.70
C PHE A 45 0.95 11.87 25.23
N GLU A 46 0.73 11.30 24.06
CA GLU A 46 1.67 10.44 23.36
C GLU A 46 1.84 10.94 21.92
N ASP A 47 3.08 11.19 21.54
CA ASP A 47 3.43 11.53 20.17
C ASP A 47 3.57 10.25 19.34
N ILE A 48 2.72 10.09 18.32
CA ILE A 48 2.77 8.94 17.41
C ILE A 48 3.68 9.28 16.23
N MET A 49 3.40 10.41 15.58
CA MET A 49 4.16 10.90 14.45
C MET A 49 4.04 12.42 14.39
N SER A 50 5.15 13.10 14.68
CA SER A 50 5.26 14.55 14.53
C SER A 50 6.42 14.89 13.57
N SER A 51 6.06 15.35 12.37
CA SER A 51 7.00 15.87 11.39
C SER A 51 6.60 17.29 10.95
N GLY A 52 7.38 17.86 10.04
CA GLY A 52 7.09 19.17 9.49
C GLY A 52 7.25 20.35 10.47
N ARG A 53 6.72 21.51 10.09
CA ARG A 53 6.84 22.77 10.86
C ARG A 53 5.81 22.91 11.99
N GLY A 54 4.69 22.22 11.85
CA GLY A 54 3.56 22.19 12.78
C GLY A 54 3.52 20.93 13.64
N GLY A 55 4.57 20.11 13.66
CA GLY A 55 4.66 18.93 14.52
C GLY A 55 4.43 19.25 16.00
N ILE A 56 3.52 18.52 16.62
CA ILE A 56 3.15 18.64 18.03
C ILE A 56 3.82 17.53 18.83
N THR A 57 4.71 17.92 19.74
CA THR A 57 5.47 17.00 20.62
C THR A 57 5.12 17.18 22.11
N THR A 58 4.17 18.07 22.44
CA THR A 58 3.82 18.39 23.83
C THR A 58 2.30 18.47 24.01
N LEU A 59 1.85 18.15 25.22
CA LEU A 59 0.44 18.24 25.61
C LEU A 59 -0.11 19.68 25.53
N GLU A 60 0.71 20.68 25.81
CA GLU A 60 0.29 22.10 25.75
C GLU A 60 -0.05 22.51 24.31
N ASN A 61 0.76 22.09 23.34
CA ASN A 61 0.51 22.35 21.93
C ASN A 61 -0.70 21.53 21.42
N ALA A 62 -0.86 20.29 21.90
CA ALA A 62 -2.04 19.48 21.58
C ALA A 62 -3.35 20.13 22.07
N LYS A 63 -3.36 20.67 23.30
CA LYS A 63 -4.49 21.43 23.84
C LYS A 63 -4.79 22.65 22.97
N TYR A 64 -3.76 23.41 22.60
CA TYR A 64 -3.93 24.57 21.74
C TYR A 64 -4.56 24.20 20.39
N LEU A 65 -4.09 23.13 19.74
CA LEU A 65 -4.68 22.62 18.49
C LEU A 65 -6.16 22.27 18.67
N LEU A 66 -6.51 21.54 19.74
CA LEU A 66 -7.88 21.08 20.01
C LEU A 66 -8.83 22.22 20.38
N GLU A 67 -8.34 23.26 21.06
CA GLU A 67 -9.14 24.44 21.44
C GLU A 67 -9.43 25.34 20.23
N ASN A 68 -8.46 25.47 19.31
CA ASN A 68 -8.57 26.33 18.13
C ASN A 68 -9.10 25.59 16.90
N ASN A 69 -9.19 24.25 16.94
CA ASN A 69 -9.54 23.39 15.82
C ASN A 69 -8.67 23.65 14.58
N GLY A 70 -7.37 23.81 14.81
CA GLY A 70 -6.39 24.18 13.80
C GLY A 70 -5.08 24.65 14.40
N ASN A 71 -4.05 24.72 13.57
CA ASN A 71 -2.76 25.33 13.90
C ASN A 71 -2.50 26.53 12.96
N ASP A 72 -1.33 27.16 13.11
CA ASP A 72 -0.93 28.32 12.31
C ASP A 72 -0.86 28.05 10.79
N PHE A 73 -0.89 26.78 10.38
CA PHE A 73 -0.66 26.33 9.01
C PHE A 73 -1.91 25.71 8.35
N SER A 74 -2.82 25.13 9.13
CA SER A 74 -3.96 24.37 8.62
C SER A 74 -5.10 24.27 9.63
N ASP A 75 -6.33 24.30 9.14
CA ASP A 75 -7.57 24.01 9.89
C ASP A 75 -7.98 22.53 9.81
N LYS A 76 -7.17 21.70 9.15
CA LYS A 76 -7.41 20.27 9.00
C LYS A 76 -6.97 19.51 10.25
N VAL A 77 -7.94 19.30 11.12
CA VAL A 77 -7.81 18.50 12.34
C VAL A 77 -8.98 17.52 12.40
N PHE A 78 -8.68 16.23 12.51
CA PHE A 78 -9.64 15.16 12.70
C PHE A 78 -9.39 14.53 14.07
N VAL A 79 -10.46 14.33 14.83
CA VAL A 79 -10.40 13.77 16.17
C VAL A 79 -11.28 12.55 16.19
N TYR A 80 -10.69 11.40 16.51
CA TYR A 80 -11.35 10.11 16.55
C TYR A 80 -11.40 9.59 17.98
N HIS A 81 -12.59 9.25 18.46
CA HIS A 81 -12.77 8.58 19.74
C HIS A 81 -12.49 7.09 19.59
N LEU A 82 -11.50 6.56 20.34
CA LEU A 82 -11.10 5.16 20.17
C LEU A 82 -12.18 4.16 20.62
N ASP A 83 -13.05 4.56 21.53
CA ASP A 83 -14.22 3.79 21.98
C ASP A 83 -15.42 3.88 21.02
N ASP A 84 -15.39 4.78 20.03
CA ASP A 84 -16.42 4.89 19.00
C ASP A 84 -16.02 4.09 17.74
N LYS A 85 -16.71 2.96 17.54
CA LYS A 85 -16.52 2.10 16.35
C LYS A 85 -16.73 2.86 15.04
N LYS A 86 -17.58 3.90 15.00
CA LYS A 86 -17.79 4.71 13.81
C LYS A 86 -16.56 5.55 13.50
N ASP A 87 -15.97 6.20 14.51
CA ASP A 87 -14.76 7.01 14.34
C ASP A 87 -13.58 6.14 13.91
N MET A 88 -13.41 4.97 14.52
CA MET A 88 -12.37 4.01 14.12
C MET A 88 -12.56 3.51 12.69
N LYS A 89 -13.80 3.27 12.27
CA LYS A 89 -14.10 2.94 10.87
C LYS A 89 -13.81 4.10 9.92
N THR A 90 -14.10 5.34 10.32
CA THR A 90 -13.76 6.53 9.53
C THR A 90 -12.24 6.64 9.36
N PHE A 91 -11.47 6.55 10.45
CA PHE A 91 -10.01 6.51 10.40
C PHE A 91 -9.51 5.41 9.45
N ALA A 92 -10.00 4.19 9.60
CA ALA A 92 -9.58 3.02 8.80
C ALA A 92 -9.95 3.10 7.30
N THR A 93 -10.77 4.06 6.86
CA THR A 93 -11.23 4.19 5.48
C THR A 93 -10.92 5.51 4.80
N GLU A 94 -10.71 6.58 5.59
CA GLU A 94 -10.49 7.93 5.05
C GLU A 94 -9.04 8.39 5.21
N SER A 95 -8.27 7.82 6.14
CA SER A 95 -6.85 8.13 6.30
C SER A 95 -5.99 7.38 5.27
N ASN A 96 -4.78 7.88 5.02
CA ASN A 96 -3.84 7.24 4.10
C ASN A 96 -3.38 5.86 4.63
N CYS A 97 -3.26 4.87 3.73
CA CYS A 97 -2.90 3.50 4.08
C CYS A 97 -1.61 3.38 4.90
N CYS A 98 -0.55 4.10 4.50
CA CYS A 98 0.72 4.09 5.21
C CYS A 98 0.60 4.69 6.62
N ASN A 99 -0.27 5.70 6.79
CA ASN A 99 -0.51 6.31 8.10
C ASN A 99 -1.33 5.39 9.00
N ILE A 100 -2.33 4.69 8.45
CA ILE A 100 -3.12 3.70 9.18
C ILE A 100 -2.19 2.61 9.74
N GLU A 101 -1.36 2.01 8.89
CA GLU A 101 -0.36 1.02 9.30
C GLU A 101 0.58 1.58 10.39
N GLY A 102 1.11 2.80 10.19
CA GLY A 102 2.01 3.45 11.15
C GLY A 102 1.39 3.66 12.54
N VAL A 103 0.13 4.09 12.59
CA VAL A 103 -0.61 4.27 13.85
C VAL A 103 -0.82 2.92 14.53
N ILE A 104 -1.30 1.89 13.81
CA ILE A 104 -1.54 0.55 14.38
C ILE A 104 -0.23 -0.04 14.90
N ASN A 105 0.85 0.06 14.14
CA ASN A 105 2.19 -0.35 14.57
C ASN A 105 2.63 0.33 15.87
N TRP A 106 2.35 1.62 16.02
CA TRP A 106 2.64 2.34 17.25
C TRP A 106 1.85 1.76 18.43
N PHE A 107 0.54 1.53 18.27
CA PHE A 107 -0.30 0.95 19.33
C PHE A 107 0.17 -0.47 19.70
N ASN A 108 0.48 -1.33 18.73
CA ASN A 108 0.96 -2.69 18.97
C ASN A 108 2.29 -2.70 19.73
N LYS A 109 3.20 -1.77 19.41
CA LYS A 109 4.50 -1.66 20.08
C LYS A 109 4.40 -1.19 21.54
N TYR A 110 3.51 -0.24 21.83
CA TYR A 110 3.42 0.37 23.16
C TYR A 110 2.31 -0.20 24.04
N ASN A 111 1.54 -1.16 23.54
CA ASN A 111 0.57 -1.99 24.27
C ASN A 111 -0.44 -1.16 25.09
N SER A 112 -1.06 -0.16 24.44
CA SER A 112 -2.07 0.72 25.06
C SER A 112 -3.40 -0.03 25.23
N PRO A 113 -3.89 -0.25 26.46
CA PRO A 113 -4.82 -1.36 26.74
C PRO A 113 -6.32 -1.07 26.54
N ILE A 114 -6.75 0.01 25.89
CA ILE A 114 -8.15 0.47 26.07
C ILE A 114 -8.97 0.68 24.77
N ALA A 115 -8.32 0.76 23.61
CA ALA A 115 -8.96 0.54 22.32
C ALA A 115 -7.90 0.44 21.22
N GLU A 116 -8.03 -0.58 20.39
CA GLU A 116 -7.06 -0.91 19.35
C GLU A 116 -7.58 -0.33 18.03
N PRO A 117 -6.90 0.68 17.44
CA PRO A 117 -7.20 1.04 16.07
C PRO A 117 -7.00 -0.18 15.18
N PHE A 118 -7.82 -0.29 14.14
CA PHE A 118 -7.75 -1.39 13.19
C PHE A 118 -7.74 -0.83 11.77
N ALA A 119 -7.14 -1.57 10.86
CA ALA A 119 -7.24 -1.34 9.43
C ALA A 119 -8.41 -2.13 8.85
N ILE A 120 -8.90 -1.74 7.68
CA ILE A 120 -9.90 -2.52 6.93
C ILE A 120 -9.27 -2.94 5.63
N CYS A 121 -9.24 -4.25 5.37
CA CYS A 121 -8.71 -4.76 4.13
C CYS A 121 -9.52 -4.25 2.93
N SER A 122 -8.83 -3.75 1.92
CA SER A 122 -9.40 -3.23 0.67
C SER A 122 -10.23 -4.28 -0.08
N ASP A 123 -9.91 -5.57 0.06
CA ASP A 123 -10.57 -6.67 -0.67
C ASP A 123 -11.69 -7.33 0.14
N CYS A 124 -11.36 -8.06 1.22
CA CYS A 124 -12.34 -8.81 2.02
C CYS A 124 -13.24 -7.91 2.88
N LYS A 125 -12.86 -6.64 3.10
CA LYS A 125 -13.48 -5.72 4.07
C LYS A 125 -13.46 -6.22 5.51
N CYS A 126 -12.54 -7.15 5.82
CA CYS A 126 -12.32 -7.66 7.16
C CYS A 126 -11.46 -6.70 7.98
N ASP A 127 -11.75 -6.61 9.28
CA ASP A 127 -11.02 -5.77 10.24
C ASP A 127 -9.66 -6.43 10.54
N MET A 128 -8.58 -5.65 10.51
CA MET A 128 -7.19 -6.06 10.73
C MET A 128 -6.64 -5.27 11.93
N PRO A 129 -6.73 -5.81 13.16
CA PRO A 129 -6.28 -5.13 14.37
C PRO A 129 -4.75 -5.19 14.54
N ASP A 130 -4.08 -6.17 13.92
CA ASP A 130 -2.64 -6.35 14.03
C ASP A 130 -1.92 -5.79 12.81
N ALA A 131 -0.91 -4.95 13.02
CA ALA A 131 -0.06 -4.43 11.96
C ALA A 131 0.71 -5.53 11.23
N ASP A 132 1.03 -6.66 11.88
CA ASP A 132 1.69 -7.80 11.24
C ASP A 132 0.78 -8.49 10.19
N GLU A 133 -0.52 -8.21 10.20
CA GLU A 133 -1.49 -8.72 9.23
C GLU A 133 -1.73 -7.76 8.05
N ILE A 134 -1.10 -6.58 8.06
CA ILE A 134 -1.32 -5.51 7.09
C ILE A 134 -0.24 -5.56 6.00
N TYR A 135 -0.69 -5.66 4.76
CA TYR A 135 0.19 -5.59 3.58
C TYR A 135 -0.19 -4.38 2.74
N LEU A 136 0.76 -3.47 2.52
CA LEU A 136 0.60 -2.32 1.64
C LEU A 136 0.82 -2.73 0.17
N THR A 137 -0.14 -2.40 -0.70
CA THR A 137 -0.03 -2.67 -2.16
C THR A 137 -0.30 -1.41 -2.99
N ASP A 138 -0.02 -1.50 -4.28
CA ASP A 138 -0.15 -0.40 -5.25
C ASP A 138 0.67 0.84 -4.85
N ILE A 139 1.90 0.54 -4.42
CA ILE A 139 2.84 1.54 -3.95
C ILE A 139 3.33 2.38 -5.13
N HIS A 140 3.06 3.68 -5.10
CA HIS A 140 3.47 4.61 -6.14
C HIS A 140 4.09 5.88 -5.55
N GLY A 141 4.89 6.57 -6.36
CA GLY A 141 5.53 7.82 -5.95
C GLY A 141 4.53 8.98 -5.91
N CYS A 142 4.47 9.68 -4.78
CA CYS A 142 3.77 10.95 -4.61
C CYS A 142 4.80 12.08 -4.47
N GLY A 143 4.79 13.05 -5.40
CA GLY A 143 5.62 14.25 -5.29
C GLY A 143 7.14 14.05 -5.39
N GLY A 144 7.61 12.89 -5.89
CA GLY A 144 9.00 12.66 -6.28
C GLY A 144 9.95 12.15 -5.19
N ILE A 145 9.51 12.03 -3.94
CA ILE A 145 10.35 11.53 -2.83
C ILE A 145 9.62 10.51 -1.94
N MET A 146 8.29 10.56 -1.85
CA MET A 146 7.51 9.70 -0.96
C MET A 146 6.79 8.61 -1.75
N SER A 147 6.79 7.39 -1.22
CA SER A 147 5.95 6.30 -1.70
C SER A 147 4.66 6.28 -0.89
N THR A 148 3.52 6.18 -1.56
CA THR A 148 2.21 5.98 -0.93
C THR A 148 1.60 4.68 -1.44
N ALA A 149 0.89 3.97 -0.58
CA ALA A 149 0.08 2.82 -0.96
C ALA A 149 -1.37 3.25 -1.12
N ASP A 150 -2.06 2.69 -2.11
CA ASP A 150 -3.50 2.91 -2.30
C ASP A 150 -4.34 1.87 -1.55
N ASN A 151 -3.75 0.73 -1.21
CA ASN A 151 -4.48 -0.41 -0.67
C ASN A 151 -3.79 -1.03 0.55
N LEU A 152 -4.62 -1.52 1.47
CA LEU A 152 -4.25 -2.33 2.62
C LEU A 152 -4.89 -3.70 2.43
N LEU A 153 -4.11 -4.77 2.47
CA LEU A 153 -4.63 -6.13 2.34
C LEU A 153 -4.33 -6.93 3.58
N CYS A 154 -5.26 -7.82 3.94
CA CYS A 154 -5.00 -8.85 4.94
C CYS A 154 -4.08 -9.92 4.36
N SER A 155 -3.42 -10.68 5.24
CA SER A 155 -2.51 -11.78 4.85
C SER A 155 -3.13 -12.76 3.84
N GLU A 156 -4.41 -13.11 4.01
CA GLU A 156 -5.11 -14.01 3.07
C GLU A 156 -5.29 -13.40 1.68
N CYS A 157 -5.75 -12.14 1.61
CA CYS A 157 -5.94 -11.43 0.34
C CYS A 157 -4.61 -11.19 -0.35
N TYR A 158 -3.60 -10.74 0.39
CA TYR A 158 -2.25 -10.54 -0.13
C TYR A 158 -1.68 -11.83 -0.71
N SER A 159 -1.67 -12.91 0.08
CA SER A 159 -1.11 -14.22 -0.35
C SER A 159 -1.82 -14.77 -1.58
N SER A 160 -3.13 -14.53 -1.73
CA SER A 160 -3.91 -14.98 -2.89
C SER A 160 -3.62 -14.23 -4.20
N GLY A 161 -2.85 -13.13 -4.13
CA GLY A 161 -2.45 -12.32 -5.27
C GLY A 161 -0.95 -12.32 -5.56
N ILE A 162 -0.16 -13.17 -4.88
CA ILE A 162 1.28 -13.32 -5.11
C ILE A 162 1.53 -14.21 -6.33
N CYS A 163 2.38 -13.74 -7.24
CA CYS A 163 2.85 -14.53 -8.37
C CYS A 163 3.86 -15.60 -7.91
N ASN A 164 3.58 -16.88 -8.19
CA ASN A 164 4.48 -17.98 -7.83
C ASN A 164 5.83 -17.99 -8.59
N CYS A 165 5.99 -17.14 -9.62
CA CYS A 165 7.22 -17.03 -10.38
C CYS A 165 8.18 -15.94 -9.85
N CYS A 166 7.66 -14.78 -9.48
CA CYS A 166 8.49 -13.63 -9.06
C CYS A 166 8.31 -13.22 -7.60
N ASP A 167 7.41 -13.87 -6.85
CA ASP A 167 7.05 -13.54 -5.47
C ASP A 167 6.52 -12.10 -5.29
N GLU A 168 6.15 -11.41 -6.39
CA GLU A 168 5.53 -10.08 -6.34
C GLU A 168 4.01 -10.18 -6.29
N TYR A 169 3.38 -9.26 -5.55
CA TYR A 169 1.94 -9.11 -5.55
C TYR A 169 1.47 -8.51 -6.88
N ALA A 170 0.74 -9.30 -7.66
CA ALA A 170 0.13 -8.88 -8.91
C ALA A 170 -1.37 -8.57 -8.76
N GLY A 171 -2.01 -9.07 -7.70
CA GLY A 171 -3.45 -9.02 -7.53
C GLY A 171 -4.12 -10.33 -7.96
N LYS A 172 -5.10 -10.78 -7.18
CA LYS A 172 -5.77 -12.07 -7.39
C LYS A 172 -6.38 -12.25 -8.79
N ASN A 173 -6.85 -11.16 -9.38
CA ASN A 173 -7.48 -11.19 -10.71
C ASN A 173 -6.48 -11.12 -11.86
N ASP A 174 -5.21 -10.85 -11.56
CA ASP A 174 -4.12 -10.67 -12.53
C ASP A 174 -3.14 -11.86 -12.54
N LEU A 175 -3.51 -12.94 -11.84
CA LEU A 175 -2.84 -14.24 -11.86
C LEU A 175 -3.49 -15.17 -12.88
N PHE A 176 -2.65 -15.81 -13.69
CA PHE A 176 -3.05 -16.76 -14.72
C PHE A 176 -2.74 -18.19 -14.29
N TYR A 177 -3.79 -19.00 -14.11
CA TYR A 177 -3.65 -20.43 -13.84
C TYR A 177 -3.16 -21.18 -15.08
N LEU A 178 -1.95 -21.75 -15.00
CA LEU A 178 -1.26 -22.31 -16.16
C LEU A 178 -1.93 -23.57 -16.74
N VAL A 179 -2.51 -24.41 -15.87
CA VAL A 179 -3.12 -25.71 -16.23
C VAL A 179 -4.27 -25.58 -17.25
N ASN A 180 -4.89 -24.41 -17.38
CA ASN A 180 -5.95 -24.14 -18.36
C ASN A 180 -5.66 -22.91 -19.24
N TYR A 181 -4.43 -22.42 -19.23
CA TYR A 181 -4.10 -21.20 -19.96
C TYR A 181 -4.06 -21.47 -21.46
N THR A 182 -4.95 -20.81 -22.20
CA THR A 182 -4.95 -20.83 -23.67
C THR A 182 -5.33 -19.47 -24.21
N VAL A 183 -4.47 -18.94 -25.08
CA VAL A 183 -4.68 -17.68 -25.79
C VAL A 183 -4.30 -17.83 -27.26
N GLU A 184 -4.64 -16.86 -28.11
CA GLU A 184 -4.32 -16.92 -29.54
C GLU A 184 -2.81 -16.81 -29.82
N ASN A 185 -2.04 -16.23 -28.90
CA ASN A 185 -0.60 -16.08 -29.05
C ASN A 185 0.15 -17.41 -28.76
N GLU A 186 0.81 -17.95 -29.79
CA GLU A 186 1.57 -19.20 -29.72
C GLU A 186 2.69 -19.16 -28.67
N TYR A 187 3.46 -18.07 -28.60
CA TYR A 187 4.56 -17.92 -27.65
C TYR A 187 4.07 -17.89 -26.21
N MET A 188 2.91 -17.28 -25.95
CA MET A 188 2.28 -17.28 -24.63
C MET A 188 1.84 -18.69 -24.22
N ASN A 189 1.29 -19.48 -25.14
CA ASN A 189 0.96 -20.89 -24.85
C ASN A 189 2.22 -21.73 -24.59
N LYS A 190 3.29 -21.51 -25.36
CA LYS A 190 4.61 -22.17 -25.14
C LYS A 190 5.19 -21.79 -23.78
N ALA A 191 5.13 -20.51 -23.41
CA ALA A 191 5.58 -20.00 -22.13
C ALA A 191 4.80 -20.62 -20.97
N ALA A 192 3.47 -20.62 -21.04
CA ALA A 192 2.62 -21.19 -20.01
C ALA A 192 2.94 -22.68 -19.77
N LYS A 193 3.09 -23.46 -20.84
CA LYS A 193 3.44 -24.88 -20.75
C LYS A 193 4.84 -25.12 -20.18
N LYS A 194 5.81 -24.28 -20.54
CA LYS A 194 7.17 -24.36 -19.99
C LYS A 194 7.14 -24.08 -18.48
N MET A 195 6.50 -22.99 -18.06
CA MET A 195 6.39 -22.62 -16.65
C MET A 195 5.62 -23.67 -15.84
N GLU A 196 4.57 -24.27 -16.40
CA GLU A 196 3.86 -25.41 -15.78
C GLU A 196 4.81 -26.60 -15.57
N THR A 197 5.64 -26.89 -16.57
CA THR A 197 6.65 -27.97 -16.49
C THR A 197 7.72 -27.67 -15.44
N ASP A 198 8.07 -26.40 -15.27
CA ASP A 198 9.02 -25.93 -14.26
C ASP A 198 8.44 -25.91 -12.83
N GLY A 199 7.14 -26.23 -12.69
CA GLY A 199 6.46 -26.42 -11.40
C GLY A 199 5.66 -25.21 -10.92
N TYR A 200 5.50 -24.17 -11.74
CA TYR A 200 4.64 -23.04 -11.41
C TYR A 200 3.16 -23.40 -11.62
N LEU A 201 2.27 -22.92 -10.74
CA LEU A 201 0.83 -23.18 -10.81
C LEU A 201 0.07 -22.01 -11.46
N ASP A 202 0.39 -20.80 -11.04
CA ASP A 202 -0.19 -19.54 -11.48
C ASP A 202 0.85 -18.42 -11.44
N VAL A 203 0.77 -17.53 -12.44
CA VAL A 203 1.81 -16.52 -12.69
C VAL A 203 1.17 -15.20 -13.10
N CYS A 204 1.85 -14.08 -12.86
CA CYS A 204 1.40 -12.79 -13.37
C CYS A 204 1.67 -12.63 -14.87
N SER A 205 0.97 -11.69 -15.51
CA SER A 205 1.18 -11.35 -16.93
C SER A 205 2.63 -11.03 -17.25
N GLY A 206 3.30 -10.25 -16.38
CA GLY A 206 4.68 -9.83 -16.60
C GLY A 206 5.66 -11.00 -16.68
N CYS A 207 5.52 -12.01 -15.82
CA CYS A 207 6.33 -13.22 -15.86
C CYS A 207 6.06 -14.04 -17.13
N LEU A 208 4.79 -14.17 -17.50
CA LEU A 208 4.38 -14.91 -18.68
C LEU A 208 4.87 -14.26 -19.98
N ASP A 209 4.73 -12.94 -20.10
CA ASP A 209 5.21 -12.14 -21.22
C ASP A 209 6.74 -12.21 -21.32
N CYS A 210 7.44 -12.14 -20.18
CA CYS A 210 8.90 -12.28 -20.14
C CYS A 210 9.33 -13.65 -20.67
N GLN A 211 8.70 -14.73 -20.21
CA GLN A 211 9.02 -16.08 -20.65
C GLN A 211 8.68 -16.31 -22.13
N ALA A 212 7.58 -15.74 -22.63
CA ALA A 212 7.20 -15.78 -24.04
C ALA A 212 8.22 -15.05 -24.91
N GLY A 213 8.66 -13.85 -24.50
CA GLY A 213 9.69 -13.08 -25.20
C GLY A 213 11.05 -13.79 -25.24
N GLN A 214 11.43 -14.51 -24.18
CA GLN A 214 12.63 -15.35 -24.19
C GLN A 214 12.53 -16.49 -25.20
N ILE A 215 11.40 -17.19 -25.24
CA ILE A 215 11.18 -18.29 -26.20
C ILE A 215 11.22 -17.77 -27.64
N GLU A 216 10.58 -16.64 -27.91
CA GLU A 216 10.64 -15.99 -29.22
C GLU A 216 12.08 -15.64 -29.63
N GLN A 217 12.87 -15.07 -28.71
CA GLN A 217 14.27 -14.74 -28.96
C GLN A 217 15.15 -15.97 -29.21
N ASP A 218 14.94 -17.05 -28.45
CA ASP A 218 15.68 -18.30 -28.59
C ASP A 218 15.38 -18.97 -29.95
N GLU A 219 14.10 -19.08 -30.33
CA GLU A 219 13.69 -19.63 -31.63
C GLU A 219 14.23 -18.80 -32.80
N HIS A 220 14.21 -17.47 -32.68
CA HIS A 220 14.84 -16.58 -33.67
C HIS A 220 16.37 -16.78 -33.75
N GLY A 221 17.04 -16.95 -32.61
CA GLY A 221 18.48 -17.22 -32.55
C GLY A 221 18.85 -18.53 -33.24
N ASP A 222 18.06 -19.58 -33.03
CA ASP A 222 18.25 -20.90 -33.65
C ASP A 222 18.07 -20.85 -35.17
N LEU A 223 17.04 -20.15 -35.65
CA LEU A 223 16.83 -19.94 -37.10
C LEU A 223 18.00 -19.19 -37.74
N LEU A 224 18.51 -18.15 -37.07
CA LEU A 224 19.69 -17.43 -37.53
C LEU A 224 20.92 -18.35 -37.59
N PHE A 225 21.17 -19.12 -36.53
CA PHE A 225 22.30 -20.05 -36.49
C PHE A 225 22.23 -21.13 -37.58
N GLN A 226 21.04 -21.72 -37.80
CA GLN A 226 20.82 -22.70 -38.87
C GLN A 226 21.06 -22.11 -40.26
N SER A 227 20.66 -20.85 -40.48
CA SER A 227 20.90 -20.15 -41.76
C SER A 227 22.39 -19.92 -42.04
N LEU A 228 23.21 -19.70 -41.00
CA LEU A 228 24.66 -19.53 -41.11
C LEU A 228 25.39 -20.87 -41.30
N SER A 229 24.90 -21.93 -40.66
CA SER A 229 25.55 -23.25 -40.60
C SER A 229 25.40 -24.08 -41.89
N THR A 230 24.40 -23.77 -42.73
CA THR A 230 24.14 -24.50 -43.98
C THR A 230 24.90 -23.93 -45.19
N GLY A 231 25.67 -22.85 -45.02
CA GLY A 231 26.52 -22.27 -46.07
C GLY A 231 25.77 -21.68 -47.27
N LYS A 232 24.43 -21.71 -47.23
CA LYS A 232 23.54 -20.98 -48.13
C LYS A 232 22.61 -20.19 -47.22
N PRO A 233 22.78 -18.87 -47.07
CA PRO A 233 21.75 -18.10 -46.41
C PRO A 233 20.48 -18.34 -47.22
N ASP A 234 19.46 -18.92 -46.60
CA ASP A 234 18.14 -18.98 -47.22
C ASP A 234 17.57 -17.57 -47.23
N LEU A 235 18.07 -16.78 -48.18
CA LEU A 235 17.64 -15.43 -48.53
C LEU A 235 16.18 -15.39 -49.01
N PHE A 236 15.47 -16.53 -49.00
CA PHE A 236 14.14 -16.70 -49.60
C PHE A 236 13.08 -17.30 -48.68
N ALA A 237 13.40 -17.70 -47.44
CA ALA A 237 12.36 -17.90 -46.45
C ALA A 237 11.74 -16.52 -46.15
N GLY A 238 10.49 -16.30 -46.59
CA GLY A 238 9.81 -15.00 -46.52
C GLY A 238 9.76 -14.41 -45.10
N GLU A 239 9.87 -15.27 -44.09
CA GLU A 239 9.93 -14.94 -42.66
C GLU A 239 11.23 -14.23 -42.26
N MET A 240 12.37 -14.53 -42.90
CA MET A 240 13.70 -13.99 -42.55
C MET A 240 14.02 -12.64 -43.23
N ARG A 241 13.17 -12.18 -44.16
CA ARG A 241 13.49 -11.06 -45.07
C ARG A 241 13.44 -9.68 -44.43
N TRP A 242 12.65 -9.50 -43.37
CA TRP A 242 12.50 -8.22 -42.66
C TRP A 242 13.64 -7.92 -41.68
N PHE A 243 14.53 -8.88 -41.43
CA PHE A 243 15.54 -8.81 -40.39
C PHE A 243 16.96 -8.42 -40.88
N TRP A 244 17.12 -8.19 -42.19
CA TRP A 244 18.39 -7.78 -42.83
C TRP A 244 18.36 -6.38 -43.47
N LEU A 245 17.26 -5.64 -43.29
CA LEU A 245 17.13 -4.21 -43.62
C LEU A 245 17.26 -3.37 -42.35
#